data_AF-A0A3M1NJG4-F1
#
_entry.id   AF-A0A3M1NJG4-F1
#
_cell.length_a   1.000
_cell.length_b   1.000
_cell.length_c   1.000
_cell.angle_alpha   90.00
_cell.angle_beta   90.00
_cell.angle_gamma   90.00
#
_symmetry.space_group_name_H-M   'P 1'
#
loop_
_entity.id
_entity.type
_entity.pdbx_description
1 polymer ?
#
loop_
_entity_poly.entity_id
_entity_poly.type
_entity_poly.pdbx_seq_one_letter_code
_entity_poly.pdbx_strand_id
1 'polypeptide(L)'
;TVVVFVHIPALSMQYRREGQRRPPIANAITNRDHLYRLLEPFEAHIVSGHTHEHEHVFEGGVHEHICGTTCGAWWSGDLCHDGTPNGYAVFEADGSSLRWRYKATGHDPAHRLRVYARGADPTAPDEIVANVWDWMPGWTVVWYEGGERKGLMARRTGTDPRSERLHRGPDLPERRPWVEPARTDHLFYAPVAPGTSEIRVEATDPWGRTFTAMPEAP
;
A
#
# COMPACT_ATOMS: atom_id res chain seq x y z
N THR A 1 17.87 -8.54 16.72
CA THR A 1 17.29 -7.99 15.48
C THR A 1 18.33 -7.98 14.38
N VAL A 2 17.97 -8.41 13.18
CA VAL A 2 18.81 -8.34 11.97
C VAL A 2 17.97 -7.75 10.84
N VAL A 3 18.56 -6.85 10.05
CA VAL A 3 17.93 -6.27 8.87
C VAL A 3 18.73 -6.67 7.64
N VAL A 4 18.07 -7.34 6.69
CA VAL A 4 18.66 -7.79 5.43
C VAL A 4 18.13 -6.93 4.28
N PHE A 5 19.02 -6.38 3.47
CA PHE A 5 18.65 -5.63 2.27
C PHE A 5 18.83 -6.51 1.04
N VAL A 6 17.78 -6.62 0.23
CA VAL A 6 17.78 -7.32 -1.06
C VAL A 6 17.09 -6.45 -2.10
N HIS A 7 17.46 -6.57 -3.37
CA HIS A 7 16.75 -5.81 -4.41
C HIS A 7 15.40 -6.44 -4.74
N ILE A 8 15.40 -7.73 -5.11
CA ILE A 8 14.20 -8.51 -5.41
C ILE A 8 13.64 -9.05 -4.09
N PRO A 9 12.32 -8.97 -3.85
CA PRO A 9 11.73 -9.49 -2.63
C PRO A 9 12.04 -10.96 -2.38
N ALA A 10 12.15 -11.37 -1.12
CA ALA A 10 12.12 -12.78 -0.81
C ALA A 10 10.77 -13.36 -1.23
N LEU A 11 9.68 -12.66 -0.93
CA LEU A 11 8.34 -12.95 -1.45
C LEU A 11 7.52 -11.66 -1.60
N SER A 12 6.98 -11.39 -2.80
CA SER A 12 5.84 -10.48 -2.97
C SER A 12 4.53 -11.27 -3.04
N MET A 13 3.43 -10.70 -2.55
CA MET A 13 2.11 -11.36 -2.61
C MET A 13 1.31 -10.99 -3.86
N GLN A 14 1.91 -10.23 -4.78
CA GLN A 14 1.31 -9.87 -6.07
C GLN A 14 0.69 -11.09 -6.77
N TYR A 15 1.38 -12.22 -6.79
CA TYR A 15 0.87 -13.45 -7.42
C TYR A 15 -0.46 -13.93 -6.82
N ARG A 16 -0.69 -13.77 -5.52
CA ARG A 16 -1.96 -14.13 -4.87
C ARG A 16 -3.05 -13.15 -5.28
N ARG A 17 -2.74 -11.84 -5.31
CA ARG A 17 -3.68 -10.80 -5.75
C ARG A 17 -4.13 -11.01 -7.20
N GLU A 18 -3.25 -11.55 -8.04
CA GLU A 18 -3.52 -11.92 -9.44
C GLU A 18 -4.06 -13.35 -9.63
N GLY A 19 -4.39 -14.08 -8.56
CA GLY A 19 -4.95 -15.43 -8.65
C GLY A 19 -3.99 -16.50 -9.17
N GLN A 20 -2.69 -16.22 -9.18
CA GLN A 20 -1.64 -17.15 -9.59
C GLN A 20 -1.26 -18.10 -8.46
N ARG A 21 -0.76 -19.29 -8.79
CA ARG A 21 -0.40 -20.32 -7.81
C ARG A 21 0.94 -20.08 -7.10
N ARG A 22 1.85 -19.35 -7.73
CA ARG A 22 3.22 -19.09 -7.25
C ARG A 22 3.74 -17.77 -7.82
N PRO A 23 4.69 -17.10 -7.13
CA PRO A 23 5.30 -15.89 -7.66
C PRO A 23 6.09 -16.16 -8.96
N PRO A 24 6.10 -15.21 -9.90
CA PRO A 24 7.02 -15.22 -11.03
C PRO A 24 8.47 -15.23 -10.54
N ILE A 25 9.37 -15.89 -11.28
CA ILE A 25 10.81 -15.95 -10.94
C ILE A 25 11.43 -14.55 -10.86
N ALA A 26 10.93 -13.59 -11.66
CA ALA A 26 11.40 -12.21 -11.62
C ALA A 26 11.09 -11.50 -10.30
N ASN A 27 10.02 -11.88 -9.60
CA ASN A 27 9.47 -11.12 -8.46
C ASN A 27 9.66 -11.82 -7.11
N ALA A 28 10.47 -12.88 -7.05
CA ALA A 28 10.77 -13.58 -5.80
C ALA A 28 12.13 -14.29 -5.85
N ILE A 29 12.87 -14.24 -4.73
CA ILE A 29 14.07 -15.06 -4.55
C ILE A 29 13.68 -16.55 -4.57
N THR A 30 14.26 -17.30 -5.51
CA THR A 30 13.89 -18.70 -5.78
C THR A 30 14.25 -19.67 -4.66
N ASN A 31 15.30 -19.37 -3.88
CA ASN A 31 15.78 -20.16 -2.74
C ASN A 31 15.49 -19.50 -1.39
N ARG A 32 14.42 -18.69 -1.28
CA ARG A 32 14.07 -17.95 -0.06
C ARG A 32 13.96 -18.81 1.20
N ASP A 33 13.58 -20.08 1.09
CA ASP A 33 13.48 -21.00 2.24
C ASP A 33 14.85 -21.24 2.91
N HIS A 34 15.96 -21.12 2.17
CA HIS A 34 17.30 -21.12 2.77
C HIS A 34 17.59 -19.81 3.49
N LEU A 35 17.17 -18.68 2.93
CA LEU A 35 17.30 -17.37 3.56
C LEU A 35 16.50 -17.31 4.87
N TYR A 36 15.25 -17.76 4.86
CA TYR A 36 14.42 -17.82 6.08
C TYR A 36 15.06 -18.68 7.16
N ARG A 37 15.57 -19.88 6.81
CA ARG A 37 16.30 -20.74 7.76
C ARG A 37 17.53 -20.09 8.39
N LEU A 38 18.27 -19.30 7.62
CA LEU A 38 19.42 -18.55 8.15
C LEU A 38 19.00 -17.46 9.14
N LEU A 39 17.77 -16.94 8.99
CA LEU A 39 17.23 -15.83 9.79
C LEU A 39 16.43 -16.30 11.02
N GLU A 40 16.04 -17.58 11.10
CA GLU A 40 15.28 -18.17 12.22
C GLU A 40 15.79 -17.78 13.63
N PRO A 41 17.10 -17.71 13.91
CA PRO A 41 17.58 -17.35 15.25
C PRO A 41 17.39 -15.86 15.63
N PHE A 42 16.93 -15.02 14.71
CA PHE A 42 16.87 -13.57 14.87
C PHE A 42 15.44 -13.04 14.73
N GLU A 43 15.13 -11.96 15.43
CA GLU A 43 14.05 -11.05 15.01
C GLU A 43 14.48 -10.39 13.69
N ALA A 44 13.98 -10.90 12.57
CA ALA A 44 14.51 -10.56 11.25
C ALA A 44 13.53 -9.70 10.44
N HIS A 45 14.08 -8.63 9.88
CA HIS A 45 13.43 -7.82 8.86
C HIS A 45 14.14 -7.98 7.53
N ILE A 46 13.38 -8.08 6.45
CA ILE A 46 13.90 -7.97 5.08
C ILE A 46 13.41 -6.63 4.53
N VAL A 47 14.29 -5.85 3.91
CA VAL A 47 13.92 -4.62 3.20
C VAL A 47 14.23 -4.85 1.73
N SER A 48 13.20 -4.76 0.90
CA SER A 48 13.27 -5.02 -0.53
C SER A 48 12.56 -3.95 -1.36
N GLY A 49 12.71 -4.02 -2.68
CA GLY A 49 12.09 -3.10 -3.63
C GLY A 49 11.68 -3.86 -4.89
N HIS A 50 12.17 -3.42 -6.05
CA HIS A 50 12.00 -4.07 -7.36
C HIS A 50 10.57 -4.08 -7.94
N THR A 51 9.54 -4.25 -7.13
CA THR A 51 8.15 -4.42 -7.60
C THR A 51 7.49 -3.14 -8.05
N HIS A 52 7.96 -1.97 -7.59
CA HIS A 52 7.25 -0.70 -7.74
C HIS A 52 5.88 -0.70 -7.06
N GLU A 53 5.74 -1.49 -5.98
CA GLU A 53 4.60 -1.58 -5.07
C GLU A 53 5.09 -1.33 -3.63
N HIS A 54 4.18 -1.01 -2.71
CA HIS A 54 4.49 -0.91 -1.30
C HIS A 54 3.67 -1.91 -0.47
N GLU A 55 4.36 -2.88 0.14
CA GLU A 55 3.75 -4.05 0.75
C GLU A 55 4.53 -4.52 1.99
N HIS A 56 3.81 -5.07 2.97
CA HIS A 56 4.39 -5.83 4.07
C HIS A 56 4.04 -7.31 3.96
N VAL A 57 5.04 -8.18 4.05
CA VAL A 57 4.88 -9.64 3.99
C VAL A 57 5.42 -10.27 5.27
N PHE A 58 4.64 -11.17 5.85
CA PHE A 58 5.00 -11.94 7.05
C PHE A 58 5.04 -13.42 6.67
N GLU A 59 6.24 -13.95 6.40
CA GLU A 59 6.45 -15.32 5.90
C GLU A 59 7.77 -15.86 6.46
N GLY A 60 7.89 -17.16 6.71
CA GLY A 60 9.16 -17.75 7.17
C GLY A 60 9.68 -17.20 8.51
N GLY A 61 8.80 -16.64 9.34
CA GLY A 61 9.16 -16.01 10.62
C GLY A 61 9.80 -14.62 10.50
N VAL A 62 9.83 -14.02 9.31
CA VAL A 62 10.40 -12.69 9.07
C VAL A 62 9.33 -11.68 8.68
N HIS A 63 9.62 -10.40 8.93
CA HIS A 63 8.83 -9.28 8.40
C HIS A 63 9.56 -8.61 7.23
N GLU A 64 9.07 -8.85 6.02
CA GLU A 64 9.56 -8.20 4.82
C GLU A 64 8.81 -6.88 4.54
N HIS A 65 9.58 -5.82 4.34
CA HIS A 65 9.15 -4.49 3.92
C HIS A 65 9.50 -4.30 2.46
N ILE A 66 8.52 -4.46 1.58
CA ILE A 66 8.65 -4.14 0.16
C ILE A 66 8.38 -2.65 0.04
N CYS A 67 9.44 -1.87 -0.17
CA CYS A 67 9.37 -0.43 -0.21
C CYS A 67 8.92 0.07 -1.59
N GLY A 68 7.95 0.97 -1.59
CA GLY A 68 7.63 1.79 -2.76
C GLY A 68 8.87 2.54 -3.25
N THR A 69 8.86 2.92 -4.53
CA THR A 69 10.04 3.48 -5.19
C THR A 69 10.01 5.00 -5.23
N THR A 70 11.19 5.62 -5.26
CA THR A 70 11.32 7.07 -5.44
C THR A 70 10.88 7.53 -6.84
N CYS A 71 10.94 6.65 -7.83
CA CYS A 71 10.57 6.92 -9.21
C CYS A 71 9.10 6.63 -9.54
N GLY A 72 8.29 6.20 -8.56
CA GLY A 72 6.95 5.66 -8.85
C GLY A 72 7.04 4.47 -9.80
N ALA A 73 6.02 4.25 -10.62
CA ALA A 73 6.00 3.20 -11.62
C ALA A 73 6.91 3.54 -12.82
N TRP A 74 8.21 3.31 -12.68
CA TRP A 74 9.22 3.52 -13.73
C TRP A 74 9.20 4.92 -14.36
N TRP A 75 9.02 5.98 -13.56
CA TRP A 75 8.95 7.37 -14.00
C TRP A 75 7.74 7.69 -14.91
N SER A 76 6.65 6.93 -14.81
CA SER A 76 5.36 7.22 -15.50
C SER A 76 4.51 8.25 -14.74
N GLY A 77 4.90 8.66 -13.54
CA GLY A 77 4.15 9.59 -12.71
C GLY A 77 4.67 9.63 -11.28
N ASP A 78 3.86 10.18 -10.38
CA ASP A 78 4.14 10.32 -8.95
C ASP A 78 3.60 9.14 -8.11
N LEU A 79 3.12 8.07 -8.75
CA LEU A 79 2.59 6.88 -8.08
C LEU A 79 3.41 5.65 -8.43
N CYS A 80 3.62 4.79 -7.44
CA CYS A 80 3.78 3.36 -7.63
C CYS A 80 2.50 2.80 -8.29
N HIS A 81 2.60 1.68 -9.03
CA HIS A 81 1.44 1.22 -9.79
C HIS A 81 0.31 0.60 -8.94
N ASP A 82 0.56 0.37 -7.65
CA ASP A 82 -0.44 0.02 -6.63
C ASP A 82 -1.22 1.25 -6.09
N GLY A 83 -0.89 2.47 -6.52
CA GLY A 83 -1.50 3.72 -6.07
C GLY A 83 -0.80 4.40 -4.89
N THR A 84 0.23 3.77 -4.31
CA THR A 84 1.08 4.39 -3.29
C THR A 84 1.88 5.55 -3.93
N PRO A 85 1.91 6.76 -3.35
CA PRO A 85 2.77 7.83 -3.87
C PRO A 85 4.24 7.44 -3.90
N ASN A 86 5.01 7.93 -4.85
CA ASN A 86 6.46 7.69 -4.90
C ASN A 86 7.14 8.23 -3.63
N GLY A 87 8.16 7.52 -3.14
CA GLY A 87 8.68 7.80 -1.80
C GLY A 87 9.77 6.85 -1.35
N TYR A 88 9.95 6.83 -0.04
CA TYR A 88 10.95 6.02 0.65
C TYR A 88 10.46 5.65 2.06
N ALA A 89 10.92 4.52 2.59
CA ALA A 89 10.71 4.19 3.99
C ALA A 89 11.80 4.84 4.87
N VAL A 90 11.41 5.29 6.05
CA VAL A 90 12.33 5.76 7.10
C VAL A 90 12.28 4.76 8.23
N PHE A 91 13.42 4.16 8.53
CA PHE A 91 13.61 3.23 9.65
C PHE A 91 14.35 3.92 10.79
N GLU A 92 13.84 3.77 12.00
CA GLU A 92 14.43 4.30 13.23
C GLU A 92 14.75 3.12 14.15
N ALA A 93 16.02 2.98 14.54
CA ALA A 93 16.49 1.89 15.38
C ALA A 93 16.90 2.41 16.76
N ASP A 94 16.39 1.75 17.80
CA ASP A 94 16.78 1.97 19.20
C ASP A 94 17.12 0.61 19.83
N GLY A 95 18.41 0.30 19.89
CA GLY A 95 18.89 -1.05 20.24
C GLY A 95 18.34 -2.11 19.28
N SER A 96 17.55 -3.06 19.82
CA SER A 96 16.87 -4.09 19.02
C SER A 96 15.49 -3.67 18.50
N SER A 97 14.93 -2.56 18.98
CA SER A 97 13.61 -2.08 18.54
C SER A 97 13.74 -1.36 17.19
N LEU A 98 12.91 -1.76 16.24
CA LEU A 98 12.79 -1.09 14.95
C LEU A 98 11.41 -0.43 14.82
N ARG A 99 11.39 0.84 14.42
CA ARG A 99 10.17 1.54 14.00
C ARG A 99 10.35 1.98 12.56
N TRP A 100 9.25 2.06 11.83
CA TRP A 100 9.27 2.52 10.46
C TRP A 100 8.06 3.40 10.14
N ARG A 101 8.20 4.07 9.01
CA ARG A 101 7.14 4.81 8.36
C ARG A 101 7.48 4.98 6.89
N TYR A 102 6.49 4.89 6.02
CA TYR A 102 6.65 5.35 4.64
C TYR A 102 6.81 6.89 4.57
N LYS A 103 7.31 7.46 3.49
CA LYS A 103 7.36 8.91 3.32
C LYS A 103 7.19 9.24 1.84
N ALA A 104 5.97 9.65 1.49
CA ALA A 104 5.67 10.17 0.17
C ALA A 104 6.48 11.44 -0.12
N THR A 105 7.04 11.50 -1.33
CA THR A 105 7.87 12.61 -1.82
C THR A 105 7.03 13.86 -1.97
N GLY A 106 7.49 15.01 -1.46
CA GLY A 106 6.77 16.28 -1.59
C GLY A 106 5.51 16.43 -0.71
N HIS A 107 5.14 15.41 0.06
CA HIS A 107 3.99 15.46 0.98
C HIS A 107 4.43 15.63 2.45
N ASP A 108 3.49 15.82 3.37
CA ASP A 108 3.73 15.72 4.81
C ASP A 108 3.96 14.25 5.24
N PRO A 109 4.73 13.93 6.31
CA PRO A 109 4.80 12.58 6.85
C PRO A 109 3.43 11.95 7.20
N ALA A 110 2.42 12.73 7.57
CA ALA A 110 1.07 12.25 7.88
C ALA A 110 0.25 11.86 6.63
N HIS A 111 0.76 12.12 5.42
CA HIS A 111 0.14 11.63 4.18
C HIS A 111 0.33 10.10 4.09
N ARG A 112 -0.67 9.36 4.57
CA ARG A 112 -0.72 7.88 4.67
C ARG A 112 -1.93 7.25 3.99
N LEU A 113 -2.85 8.08 3.54
CA LEU A 113 -4.04 7.62 2.87
C LEU A 113 -4.52 8.67 1.88
N ARG A 114 -5.23 8.18 0.87
CA ARG A 114 -6.06 8.97 -0.03
C ARG A 114 -7.47 8.41 0.02
N VAL A 115 -8.46 9.28 0.04
CA VAL A 115 -9.87 8.91 0.00
C VAL A 115 -10.46 9.40 -1.31
N TYR A 116 -11.27 8.54 -1.92
CA TYR A 116 -11.95 8.82 -3.15
C TYR A 116 -13.45 8.93 -2.89
N ALA A 117 -14.10 9.79 -3.66
CA ALA A 117 -15.53 10.01 -3.58
C ALA A 117 -16.33 8.74 -3.93
N ARG A 118 -17.61 8.76 -3.56
CA ARG A 118 -18.56 7.70 -3.86
C ARG A 118 -18.54 7.36 -5.35
N GLY A 119 -18.36 6.08 -5.67
CA GLY A 119 -18.36 5.58 -7.04
C GLY A 119 -17.09 5.87 -7.85
N ALA A 120 -16.02 6.31 -7.20
CA ALA A 120 -14.70 6.43 -7.84
C ALA A 120 -14.15 5.08 -8.31
N ASP A 121 -14.52 3.99 -7.63
CA ASP A 121 -14.33 2.62 -8.12
C ASP A 121 -15.64 2.18 -8.83
N PRO A 122 -15.63 1.98 -10.15
CA PRO A 122 -16.83 1.57 -10.90
C PRO A 122 -17.42 0.21 -10.45
N THR A 123 -16.63 -0.63 -9.78
CA THR A 123 -17.08 -1.92 -9.23
C THR A 123 -17.81 -1.77 -7.89
N ALA A 124 -17.73 -0.59 -7.26
CA ALA A 124 -18.36 -0.25 -5.99
C ALA A 124 -19.04 1.14 -6.08
N PRO A 125 -20.07 1.32 -6.95
CA PRO A 125 -20.64 2.63 -7.27
C PRO A 125 -21.28 3.36 -6.09
N ASP A 126 -21.65 2.62 -5.04
CA ASP A 126 -22.34 3.14 -3.86
C ASP A 126 -21.41 3.34 -2.65
N GLU A 127 -20.10 3.19 -2.85
CA GLU A 127 -19.12 3.22 -1.78
C GLU A 127 -18.04 4.29 -2.04
N ILE A 128 -17.51 4.85 -0.95
CA ILE A 128 -16.20 5.51 -0.97
C ILE A 128 -15.11 4.44 -0.90
N VAL A 129 -13.92 4.78 -1.38
CA VAL A 129 -12.73 3.94 -1.25
C VAL A 129 -11.57 4.76 -0.69
N ALA A 130 -10.81 4.16 0.23
CA ALA A 130 -9.58 4.72 0.75
C ALA A 130 -8.41 3.79 0.43
N ASN A 131 -7.38 4.33 -0.20
CA ASN A 131 -6.09 3.65 -0.31
C ASN A 131 -5.23 4.07 0.88
N VAL A 132 -4.85 3.11 1.73
CA VAL A 132 -4.08 3.32 2.97
C VAL A 132 -2.74 2.59 2.86
N TRP A 133 -1.75 3.23 2.26
CA TRP A 133 -0.42 2.60 2.07
C TRP A 133 0.35 2.47 3.39
N ASP A 134 1.40 1.63 3.41
CA ASP A 134 2.13 1.22 4.64
C ASP A 134 1.25 0.36 5.59
N TRP A 135 0.07 -0.07 5.11
CA TRP A 135 -0.83 -0.93 5.88
C TRP A 135 -0.25 -2.31 6.11
N MET A 136 -0.43 -2.80 7.33
CA MET A 136 -0.13 -4.16 7.75
C MET A 136 -1.18 -4.62 8.78
N PRO A 137 -1.26 -5.92 9.10
CA PRO A 137 -2.13 -6.40 10.18
C PRO A 137 -1.92 -5.60 11.48
N GLY A 138 -3.03 -5.19 12.11
CA GLY A 138 -3.04 -4.37 13.33
C GLY A 138 -3.48 -2.91 13.11
N TRP A 139 -3.47 -2.41 11.87
CA TRP A 139 -4.08 -1.12 11.56
C TRP A 139 -5.61 -1.17 11.68
N THR A 140 -6.23 -0.07 12.10
CA THR A 140 -7.68 0.13 12.06
C THR A 140 -8.04 1.26 11.10
N VAL A 141 -9.00 1.04 10.20
CA VAL A 141 -9.49 2.06 9.27
C VAL A 141 -10.97 2.25 9.49
N VAL A 142 -11.37 3.46 9.86
CA VAL A 142 -12.75 3.82 10.19
C VAL A 142 -13.18 5.03 9.36
N TRP A 143 -14.49 5.18 9.18
CA TRP A 143 -15.04 6.33 8.47
C TRP A 143 -16.10 7.06 9.29
N TYR A 144 -16.25 8.33 8.96
CA TYR A 144 -17.16 9.27 9.59
C TYR A 144 -18.04 9.92 8.53
N GLU A 145 -19.28 10.20 8.91
CA GLU A 145 -20.27 10.94 8.14
C GLU A 145 -20.89 12.01 9.03
N GLY A 146 -20.83 13.29 8.63
CA GLY A 146 -21.37 14.39 9.43
C GLY A 146 -20.76 14.49 10.84
N GLY A 147 -19.48 14.09 10.98
CA GLY A 147 -18.78 14.00 12.27
C GLY A 147 -19.08 12.75 13.10
N GLU A 148 -20.06 11.92 12.73
CA GLU A 148 -20.42 10.69 13.45
C GLU A 148 -19.58 9.50 12.96
N ARG A 149 -18.98 8.74 13.88
CA ARG A 149 -18.22 7.52 13.55
C ARG A 149 -19.16 6.41 13.08
N LYS A 150 -19.07 6.01 11.81
CA LYS A 150 -19.97 5.00 11.22
C LYS A 150 -19.46 3.56 11.35
N GLY A 151 -18.16 3.36 11.53
CA GLY A 151 -17.58 2.04 11.82
C GLY A 151 -16.30 1.75 11.05
N LEU A 152 -15.89 0.48 11.08
CA LEU A 152 -14.74 -0.03 10.32
C LEU A 152 -15.07 -0.08 8.82
N MET A 153 -14.08 0.24 7.98
CA MET A 153 -14.17 0.05 6.54
C MET A 153 -13.82 -1.39 6.16
N ALA A 154 -14.45 -1.90 5.10
CA ALA A 154 -14.20 -3.25 4.57
C ALA A 154 -12.95 -3.26 3.68
N ARG A 155 -11.94 -4.04 4.05
CA ARG A 155 -10.72 -4.21 3.24
C ARG A 155 -11.00 -5.11 2.04
N ARG A 156 -10.57 -4.72 0.84
CA ARG A 156 -10.73 -5.51 -0.40
C ARG A 156 -9.48 -5.43 -1.27
N THR A 157 -9.23 -6.48 -2.04
CA THR A 157 -8.21 -6.47 -3.09
C THR A 157 -8.78 -5.84 -4.36
N GLY A 158 -8.15 -4.80 -4.87
CA GLY A 158 -8.58 -4.10 -6.08
C GLY A 158 -7.46 -3.21 -6.62
N THR A 159 -7.78 -2.39 -7.62
CA THR A 159 -6.84 -1.41 -8.18
C THR A 159 -7.19 -0.02 -7.67
N ASP A 160 -6.16 0.78 -7.37
CA ASP A 160 -6.36 2.13 -6.88
C ASP A 160 -7.00 3.04 -7.95
N PRO A 161 -8.09 3.78 -7.65
CA PRO A 161 -8.77 4.63 -8.64
C PRO A 161 -7.88 5.68 -9.31
N ARG A 162 -6.88 6.24 -8.61
CA ARG A 162 -5.94 7.20 -9.23
C ARG A 162 -4.95 6.49 -10.13
N SER A 163 -4.46 5.31 -9.72
CA SER A 163 -3.62 4.47 -10.56
C SER A 163 -4.35 4.05 -11.84
N GLU A 164 -5.63 3.67 -11.76
CA GLU A 164 -6.47 3.38 -12.94
C GLU A 164 -6.57 4.58 -13.89
N ARG A 165 -6.87 5.78 -13.37
CA ARG A 165 -6.91 7.00 -14.20
C ARG A 165 -5.55 7.31 -14.83
N LEU A 166 -4.46 7.15 -14.09
CA LEU A 166 -3.12 7.46 -14.57
C LEU A 166 -2.64 6.44 -15.62
N HIS A 167 -2.84 5.14 -15.39
CA HIS A 167 -2.19 4.08 -16.16
C HIS A 167 -3.11 3.39 -17.18
N ARG A 168 -4.43 3.60 -17.12
CA ARG A 168 -5.40 3.10 -18.11
C ARG A 168 -6.38 4.16 -18.60
N GLY A 169 -6.24 5.41 -18.15
CA GLY A 169 -7.07 6.53 -18.61
C GLY A 169 -6.74 6.98 -20.03
N PRO A 170 -7.49 7.97 -20.56
CA PRO A 170 -7.29 8.48 -21.91
C PRO A 170 -5.94 9.18 -22.09
N ASP A 171 -5.41 9.78 -21.01
CA ASP A 171 -4.17 10.56 -21.01
C ASP A 171 -3.03 9.75 -20.38
N LEU A 172 -2.59 8.70 -21.08
CA LEU A 172 -1.51 7.85 -20.60
C LEU A 172 -0.18 8.61 -20.50
N PRO A 173 0.69 8.25 -19.54
CA PRO A 173 2.03 8.78 -19.43
C PRO A 173 2.81 8.61 -20.73
N GLU A 174 3.37 9.70 -21.26
CA GLU A 174 4.23 9.67 -22.45
C GLU A 174 5.41 8.70 -22.27
N ARG A 175 5.92 8.61 -21.03
CA ARG A 175 6.94 7.67 -20.62
C ARG A 175 6.31 6.41 -20.05
N ARG A 176 6.63 5.26 -20.66
CA ARG A 176 6.17 3.91 -20.26
C ARG A 176 4.64 3.74 -20.33
N PRO A 177 4.02 3.89 -21.52
CA PRO A 177 2.57 3.74 -21.69
C PRO A 177 2.06 2.30 -21.50
N TRP A 178 2.96 1.36 -21.22
CA TRP A 178 2.65 -0.04 -20.95
C TRP A 178 2.45 -0.34 -19.45
N VAL A 179 2.69 0.63 -18.56
CA VAL A 179 2.47 0.44 -17.13
C VAL A 179 0.99 0.26 -16.88
N GLU A 180 0.64 -0.77 -16.11
CA GLU A 180 -0.74 -1.03 -15.69
C GLU A 180 -0.86 -0.94 -14.16
N PRO A 181 -2.03 -0.52 -13.64
CA PRO A 181 -2.35 -0.58 -12.22
C PRO A 181 -2.21 -2.00 -11.67
N ALA A 182 -1.44 -2.14 -10.59
CA ALA A 182 -1.37 -3.38 -9.83
C ALA A 182 -2.56 -3.50 -8.88
N ARG A 183 -3.07 -4.72 -8.73
CA ARG A 183 -3.99 -5.03 -7.63
C ARG A 183 -3.24 -4.88 -6.31
N THR A 184 -3.89 -4.31 -5.31
CA THR A 184 -3.34 -4.08 -3.97
C THR A 184 -4.32 -4.48 -2.88
N ASP A 185 -3.79 -4.79 -1.69
CA ASP A 185 -4.51 -5.31 -0.53
C ASP A 185 -4.79 -4.24 0.54
N HIS A 186 -4.44 -2.99 0.25
CA HIS A 186 -4.58 -1.84 1.16
C HIS A 186 -5.71 -0.86 0.75
N LEU A 187 -6.74 -1.36 0.07
CA LEU A 187 -7.97 -0.60 -0.22
C LEU A 187 -9.07 -0.92 0.79
N PHE A 188 -9.77 0.13 1.23
CA PHE A 188 -10.80 0.07 2.25
C PHE A 188 -12.06 0.76 1.75
N TYR A 189 -13.21 0.09 1.87
CA TYR A 189 -14.48 0.53 1.30
C TYR A 189 -15.52 0.77 2.38
N ALA A 190 -16.38 1.77 2.16
CA ALA A 190 -17.54 2.02 3.02
C ALA A 190 -18.74 2.51 2.20
N PRO A 191 -19.96 2.01 2.47
CA PRO A 191 -21.17 2.46 1.80
C PRO A 191 -21.54 3.88 2.22
N VAL A 192 -21.88 4.72 1.25
CA VAL A 192 -22.27 6.13 1.48
C VAL A 192 -23.53 6.46 0.69
N ALA A 193 -24.48 7.14 1.34
CA ALA A 193 -25.70 7.58 0.69
C ALA A 193 -25.42 8.65 -0.39
N PRO A 194 -26.23 8.74 -1.45
CA PRO A 194 -26.13 9.85 -2.40
C PRO A 194 -26.31 11.20 -1.70
N GLY A 195 -25.46 12.18 -2.05
CA GLY A 195 -25.57 13.55 -1.52
C GLY A 195 -24.88 13.79 -0.18
N THR A 196 -24.24 12.78 0.42
CA THR A 196 -23.42 12.99 1.63
C THR A 196 -22.19 13.83 1.29
N SER A 197 -22.05 14.98 1.96
CA SER A 197 -21.00 15.98 1.68
C SER A 197 -19.88 16.07 2.72
N GLU A 198 -19.99 15.36 3.85
CA GLU A 198 -19.01 15.42 4.94
C GLU A 198 -18.52 14.01 5.30
N ILE A 199 -17.57 13.52 4.51
CA ILE A 199 -16.91 12.24 4.72
C ILE A 199 -15.48 12.46 5.21
N ARG A 200 -15.09 11.72 6.25
CA ARG A 200 -13.70 11.64 6.71
C ARG A 200 -13.34 10.18 6.96
N VAL A 201 -12.16 9.78 6.50
CA VAL A 201 -11.56 8.48 6.85
C VAL A 201 -10.41 8.72 7.81
N GLU A 202 -10.28 7.81 8.76
CA GLU A 202 -9.25 7.81 9.78
C GLU A 202 -8.59 6.43 9.81
N ALA A 203 -7.28 6.40 9.61
CA ALA A 203 -6.45 5.20 9.70
C ALA A 203 -5.52 5.34 10.89
N THR A 204 -5.52 4.34 11.77
CA THR A 204 -4.65 4.27 12.94
C THR A 204 -3.73 3.07 12.82
N ASP A 205 -2.43 3.29 12.98
CA ASP A 205 -1.43 2.24 12.91
C ASP A 205 -1.25 1.50 14.25
N PRO A 206 -0.49 0.38 14.29
CA PRO A 206 -0.29 -0.41 15.51
C PRO A 206 0.45 0.31 16.63
N TRP A 207 1.06 1.47 16.36
CA TRP A 207 1.69 2.32 17.37
C TRP A 207 0.78 3.46 17.85
N GLY A 208 -0.48 3.50 17.39
CA GLY A 208 -1.47 4.49 17.79
C GLY A 208 -1.35 5.83 17.07
N ARG A 209 -0.55 5.93 16.00
CA ARG A 209 -0.51 7.14 15.16
C ARG A 209 -1.74 7.14 14.26
N THR A 210 -2.43 8.29 14.20
CA THR A 210 -3.67 8.44 13.45
C THR A 210 -3.48 9.41 12.28
N PHE A 211 -4.01 9.02 11.12
CA PHE A 211 -3.96 9.76 9.87
C PHE A 211 -5.37 9.94 9.33
N THR A 212 -5.69 11.14 8.86
CA THR A 212 -7.03 11.46 8.38
C THR A 212 -7.00 12.06 6.98
N ALA A 213 -7.99 11.72 6.17
CA ALA A 213 -8.23 12.35 4.88
C ALA A 213 -9.72 12.45 4.59
N MET A 214 -10.07 13.39 3.71
CA MET A 214 -11.41 13.54 3.14
C MET A 214 -11.34 13.15 1.65
N PRO A 215 -12.47 12.76 1.03
CA PRO A 215 -12.51 12.50 -0.40
C PRO A 215 -11.90 13.65 -1.20
N GLU A 216 -11.03 13.34 -2.16
CA GLU A 216 -10.58 14.32 -3.14
C GLU A 216 -11.79 14.90 -3.88
N ALA A 217 -11.78 16.21 -4.13
CA ALA A 217 -12.78 16.82 -4.99
C ALA A 217 -12.71 16.18 -6.39
N PRO A 218 -13.85 15.92 -7.04
CA PRO A 218 -13.89 15.35 -8.38
C PRO A 218 -13.18 16.22 -9.42
#